data_AF-A0AB39VC34-F1
#
_entry.id   AF-A0AB39VC34-F1
#
_cell.length_a   1.000
_cell.length_b   1.000
_cell.length_c   1.000
_cell.angle_alpha   90.00
_cell.angle_beta   90.00
_cell.angle_gamma   90.00
#
_symmetry.space_group_name_H-M   'P 1'
#
loop_
_entity.id
_entity.type
_entity.pdbx_description
1 polymer ?
#
loop_
_entity_poly.entity_id
_entity_poly.type
_entity_poly.pdbx_seq_one_letter_code
_entity_poly.pdbx_strand_id
1 'polypeptide(L)'
;MVSDRRIFKKTGALLLGLTYSIISFGSENIKEAISSSESVENVNMPKSEPKLVASSKTNNSQLEKLIKNQYNNKSIDLNVNTSLRNMRDSGSYERPNVNTYTANRKTQQGTPDMKLSKEQLLAVAERIFQNETGGVRNNLVDWNDGENFPSLGIGHFTWFKASGGRSGFGDSLPDMIAYYKQKGVSLPKLLTDFRYSPWNSKSELMAKKASGDKDIEELIAFFDNTRDIQVMFIYDRLKSSLDKMIEASSNKENLRNQFERMVNTPNGLYALIDYVNFKGEGLKGVSSYNNIAWGLRQVLENMKGTAVGQSALVEFSNSAKDILARRVRNAPRNERRWLQGWYNRVDTYKTFEIGRAY
;
A
#
# COMPACT_ATOMS: atom_id res chain seq x y z
N MET A 1 2.62 13.32 3.47
CA MET A 1 2.09 12.20 4.29
C MET A 1 3.19 11.17 4.42
N VAL A 2 3.69 10.89 5.61
CA VAL A 2 4.76 9.92 5.85
C VAL A 2 4.29 9.04 7.00
N SER A 3 3.88 7.81 6.72
CA SER A 3 3.50 6.83 7.73
C SER A 3 4.73 5.98 8.05
N ASP A 4 5.20 6.05 9.29
CA ASP A 4 6.42 5.39 9.75
C ASP A 4 6.16 4.13 10.56
N ARG A 5 5.09 3.36 10.29
CA ARG A 5 4.61 2.41 11.31
C ARG A 5 4.12 1.05 10.84
N ARG A 6 3.95 0.21 11.89
CA ARG A 6 3.75 -1.24 12.00
C ARG A 6 2.85 -1.82 10.91
N ILE A 7 3.38 -2.81 10.20
CA ILE A 7 2.58 -3.79 9.46
C ILE A 7 2.92 -5.13 10.08
N PHE A 8 2.12 -5.53 11.07
CA PHE A 8 1.83 -6.89 11.55
C PHE A 8 1.07 -6.72 12.88
N LYS A 9 -0.26 -6.72 12.84
CA LYS A 9 -1.03 -7.28 13.94
C LYS A 9 -1.06 -8.79 13.65
N LYS A 10 -0.19 -9.57 14.32
CA LYS A 10 -0.33 -11.03 14.31
C LYS A 10 -1.76 -11.32 14.76
N THR A 11 -2.57 -11.93 13.90
CA THR A 11 -3.77 -12.66 14.32
C THR A 11 -3.28 -13.82 15.17
N GLY A 12 -3.26 -13.62 16.49
CA GLY A 12 -3.09 -14.70 17.44
C GLY A 12 -4.35 -15.56 17.37
N ALA A 13 -4.29 -16.69 16.69
CA ALA A 13 -5.28 -17.74 16.85
C ALA A 13 -5.11 -18.29 18.27
N LEU A 14 -6.06 -17.97 19.14
CA LEU A 14 -6.16 -18.56 20.47
C LEU A 14 -6.69 -19.98 20.28
N LEU A 15 -5.79 -20.97 20.17
CA LEU A 15 -6.17 -22.37 20.27
C LEU A 15 -6.45 -22.67 21.75
N LEU A 16 -7.73 -22.75 22.08
CA LEU A 16 -8.25 -23.33 23.31
C LEU A 16 -7.85 -24.80 23.39
N GLY A 17 -7.30 -25.19 24.54
CA GLY A 17 -7.42 -26.55 25.08
C GLY A 17 -6.27 -27.51 24.78
N LEU A 18 -5.39 -27.71 25.76
CA LEU A 18 -5.14 -29.02 26.40
C LEU A 18 -3.99 -28.87 27.40
N THR A 19 -4.35 -28.86 28.68
CA THR A 19 -3.40 -29.03 29.78
C THR A 19 -2.92 -30.48 29.79
N TYR A 20 -1.63 -30.69 29.59
CA TYR A 20 -0.95 -31.89 30.08
C TYR A 20 0.28 -31.47 30.87
N SER A 21 0.20 -31.71 32.18
CA SER A 21 1.34 -31.63 33.11
C SER A 21 2.29 -32.79 32.83
N ILE A 22 3.56 -32.50 32.56
CA ILE A 22 4.65 -33.44 32.85
C ILE A 22 5.79 -32.66 33.51
N ILE A 23 6.05 -33.04 34.76
CA ILE A 23 7.24 -32.70 35.54
C ILE A 23 8.39 -33.56 35.04
N SER A 24 9.57 -33.00 34.77
CA SER A 24 10.83 -33.63 35.19
C SER A 24 12.01 -32.66 35.16
N PHE A 25 12.88 -32.89 36.13
CA PHE A 25 14.12 -32.22 36.51
C PHE A 25 15.26 -32.41 35.50
N GLY A 26 16.26 -31.52 35.57
CA GLY A 26 17.65 -31.98 35.60
C GLY A 26 18.62 -31.42 34.56
N SER A 27 19.48 -30.52 35.05
CA SER A 27 20.91 -30.33 34.72
C SER A 27 21.36 -30.05 33.27
N GLU A 28 21.69 -28.79 33.02
CA GLU A 28 22.79 -28.42 32.12
C GLU A 28 24.10 -28.32 32.91
N ASN A 29 25.16 -28.97 32.42
CA ASN A 29 26.52 -28.47 32.59
C ASN A 29 27.49 -29.09 31.57
N ILE A 30 28.19 -28.17 30.88
CA ILE A 30 29.63 -28.22 30.52
C ILE A 30 30.04 -28.82 29.15
N LYS A 31 30.39 -27.86 28.27
CA LYS A 31 31.66 -27.61 27.53
C LYS A 31 32.29 -28.63 26.55
N GLU A 32 32.61 -28.04 25.39
CA GLU A 32 33.87 -28.07 24.60
C GLU A 32 34.59 -29.38 24.23
N ALA A 33 34.83 -29.54 22.92
CA ALA A 33 36.15 -29.71 22.24
C ALA A 33 35.97 -30.52 20.94
N ILE A 34 36.17 -29.94 19.74
CA ILE A 34 37.38 -29.89 18.88
C ILE A 34 37.78 -31.23 18.20
N SER A 35 38.09 -31.10 16.89
CA SER A 35 38.95 -31.93 16.02
C SER A 35 38.25 -32.91 15.06
N SER A 36 38.29 -32.64 13.73
CA SER A 36 39.15 -33.27 12.69
C SER A 36 38.64 -34.66 12.26
N SER A 37 38.66 -35.15 11.03
CA SER A 37 39.17 -34.77 9.70
C SER A 37 38.71 -35.89 8.74
N GLU A 38 38.94 -35.67 7.45
CA GLU A 38 39.04 -36.69 6.38
C GLU A 38 37.81 -37.06 5.53
N SER A 39 38.10 -36.93 4.24
CA SER A 39 37.36 -37.22 3.02
C SER A 39 37.66 -38.64 2.52
N VAL A 40 36.67 -39.32 1.94
CA VAL A 40 36.89 -40.41 0.97
C VAL A 40 35.86 -40.30 -0.15
N GLU A 41 36.37 -40.21 -1.39
CA GLU A 41 35.65 -40.36 -2.66
C GLU A 41 35.21 -41.82 -2.89
N ASN A 42 34.15 -42.05 -3.68
CA ASN A 42 34.22 -42.51 -5.09
C ASN A 42 33.09 -43.46 -5.60
N VAL A 43 32.61 -43.14 -6.82
CA VAL A 43 32.09 -43.98 -7.94
C VAL A 43 30.64 -44.55 -8.00
N ASN A 44 29.77 -43.82 -8.74
CA ASN A 44 29.17 -44.09 -10.09
C ASN A 44 28.29 -45.32 -10.49
N MET A 45 27.01 -45.03 -10.83
CA MET A 45 26.18 -45.38 -12.06
C MET A 45 25.60 -46.81 -12.30
N PRO A 46 24.62 -47.06 -13.25
CA PRO A 46 23.55 -46.24 -13.91
C PRO A 46 22.16 -46.96 -14.19
N LYS A 47 21.23 -46.22 -14.89
CA LYS A 47 20.06 -46.60 -15.76
C LYS A 47 18.67 -46.19 -15.22
N SER A 48 17.67 -45.71 -15.99
CA SER A 48 17.49 -45.37 -17.42
C SER A 48 16.16 -44.59 -17.62
N GLU A 49 16.10 -43.72 -18.64
CA GLU A 49 14.93 -42.93 -19.13
C GLU A 49 13.73 -43.77 -19.61
N PRO A 50 12.58 -43.10 -19.86
CA PRO A 50 12.11 -43.05 -21.24
C PRO A 50 11.76 -41.63 -21.76
N LYS A 51 12.13 -41.41 -23.02
CA LYS A 51 11.83 -40.25 -23.89
C LYS A 51 10.36 -40.23 -24.34
N LEU A 52 9.80 -39.04 -24.55
CA LEU A 52 8.80 -38.78 -25.61
C LEU A 52 8.87 -37.32 -26.12
N VAL A 53 9.41 -37.22 -27.34
CA VAL A 53 9.25 -36.30 -28.49
C VAL A 53 8.39 -35.02 -28.36
N ALA A 54 8.95 -33.95 -28.93
CA ALA A 54 8.42 -32.58 -29.05
C ALA A 54 7.20 -32.42 -29.99
N SER A 55 6.34 -31.45 -29.67
CA SER A 55 5.55 -30.70 -30.65
C SER A 55 5.43 -29.24 -30.21
N SER A 56 6.09 -28.36 -30.95
CA SER A 56 5.97 -26.90 -30.87
C SER A 56 4.82 -26.42 -31.78
N LYS A 57 4.23 -25.26 -31.44
CA LYS A 57 2.98 -24.64 -31.96
C LYS A 57 1.74 -25.16 -31.20
N THR A 58 0.91 -24.37 -30.50
CA THR A 58 0.31 -23.09 -30.89
C THR A 58 -0.38 -22.39 -29.69
N ASN A 59 0.36 -21.80 -28.74
CA ASN A 59 -0.28 -21.09 -27.59
C ASN A 59 -0.38 -19.56 -27.74
N ASN A 60 0.36 -18.95 -28.66
CA ASN A 60 0.25 -17.50 -28.91
C ASN A 60 -1.06 -17.09 -29.59
N SER A 61 -1.71 -17.98 -30.36
CA SER A 61 -2.93 -17.61 -31.10
C SER A 61 -4.19 -17.52 -30.21
N GLN A 62 -4.24 -18.24 -29.09
CA GLN A 62 -5.35 -18.14 -28.12
C GLN A 62 -5.19 -16.91 -27.23
N LEU A 63 -3.95 -16.59 -26.84
CA LEU A 63 -3.65 -15.37 -26.08
C LEU A 63 -3.88 -14.11 -26.93
N GLU A 64 -3.46 -14.12 -28.20
CA GLU A 64 -3.75 -13.03 -29.14
C GLU A 64 -5.26 -12.90 -29.45
N LYS A 65 -6.02 -14.00 -29.48
CA LYS A 65 -7.49 -13.96 -29.62
C LYS A 65 -8.18 -13.43 -28.36
N LEU A 66 -7.70 -13.76 -27.17
CA LEU A 66 -8.20 -13.23 -25.90
C LEU A 66 -7.90 -11.73 -25.76
N ILE A 67 -6.71 -11.30 -26.16
CA ILE A 67 -6.31 -9.89 -26.18
C ILE A 67 -7.10 -9.12 -27.27
N LYS A 68 -7.25 -9.67 -28.50
CA LYS A 68 -8.04 -9.02 -29.56
C LYS A 68 -9.53 -8.90 -29.20
N ASN A 69 -10.10 -9.87 -28.48
CA ASN A 69 -11.48 -9.79 -28.01
C ASN A 69 -11.68 -8.79 -26.85
N GLN A 70 -10.62 -8.46 -26.11
CA GLN A 70 -10.67 -7.47 -25.03
C GLN A 70 -10.51 -6.02 -25.53
N TYR A 71 -9.99 -5.80 -26.76
CA TYR A 71 -9.64 -4.47 -27.27
C TYR A 71 -10.39 -4.01 -28.54
N ASN A 72 -11.45 -4.70 -28.95
CA ASN A 72 -12.36 -4.14 -29.95
C ASN A 72 -13.39 -3.21 -29.30
N ASN A 73 -13.06 -1.92 -29.34
CA ASN A 73 -13.90 -0.76 -29.03
C ASN A 73 -15.39 -0.97 -29.37
N LYS A 74 -16.23 -0.95 -28.34
CA LYS A 74 -17.48 -0.18 -28.33
C LYS A 74 -17.58 0.52 -26.98
N SER A 75 -17.94 1.80 -27.02
CA SER A 75 -18.43 2.55 -25.87
C SER A 75 -19.50 1.75 -25.14
N ILE A 76 -19.17 1.17 -23.99
CA ILE A 76 -20.12 0.45 -23.15
C ILE A 76 -20.60 1.41 -22.06
N ASP A 77 -21.86 1.79 -22.20
CA ASP A 77 -22.68 2.44 -21.20
C ASP A 77 -22.90 1.47 -20.02
N LEU A 78 -22.47 1.85 -18.82
CA LEU A 78 -22.45 0.99 -17.63
C LEU A 78 -23.56 1.33 -16.64
N ASN A 79 -24.80 1.44 -17.14
CA ASN A 79 -25.98 1.37 -16.30
C ASN A 79 -26.62 -0.03 -16.33
N VAL A 80 -25.87 -1.08 -15.93
CA VAL A 80 -26.45 -2.37 -15.51
C VAL A 80 -25.55 -3.05 -14.46
N ASN A 81 -26.16 -3.32 -13.29
CA ASN A 81 -25.68 -4.18 -12.21
C ASN A 81 -25.60 -5.66 -12.63
N THR A 82 -24.44 -6.32 -12.46
CA THR A 82 -24.25 -7.75 -12.09
C THR A 82 -22.72 -7.99 -12.05
N SER A 83 -22.03 -8.52 -11.03
CA SER A 83 -22.39 -9.26 -9.82
C SER A 83 -21.20 -9.18 -8.83
N LEU A 84 -21.38 -8.59 -7.65
CA LEU A 84 -20.59 -8.90 -6.45
C LEU A 84 -21.57 -9.13 -5.30
N ARG A 85 -22.21 -10.30 -5.31
CA ARG A 85 -22.92 -10.90 -4.17
C ARG A 85 -22.17 -12.21 -3.92
N ASN A 86 -21.61 -12.44 -2.74
CA ASN A 86 -22.39 -12.65 -1.52
C ASN A 86 -21.78 -11.99 -0.27
N MET A 87 -22.65 -11.27 0.44
CA MET A 87 -22.81 -11.24 1.92
C MET A 87 -21.66 -10.57 2.70
N ARG A 88 -21.79 -9.37 3.28
CA ARG A 88 -22.90 -8.79 4.08
C ARG A 88 -23.42 -9.78 5.13
N ASP A 89 -22.86 -9.68 6.33
CA ASP A 89 -23.69 -9.86 7.52
C ASP A 89 -24.30 -8.51 7.90
N SER A 90 -25.63 -8.54 7.89
CA SER A 90 -26.69 -7.57 8.26
C SER A 90 -26.32 -6.15 8.73
N GLY A 91 -26.98 -5.07 8.28
CA GLY A 91 -28.28 -5.00 7.63
C GLY A 91 -28.55 -3.63 6.99
N SER A 92 -29.43 -3.68 5.99
CA SER A 92 -30.27 -2.61 5.42
C SER A 92 -29.63 -1.23 5.22
N TYR A 93 -29.25 -0.91 3.99
CA TYR A 93 -29.37 0.46 3.49
C TYR A 93 -29.65 0.45 1.98
N GLU A 94 -30.75 1.11 1.60
CA GLU A 94 -31.10 1.43 0.22
C GLU A 94 -30.22 2.57 -0.31
N ARG A 95 -29.85 2.46 -1.58
CA ARG A 95 -28.85 3.31 -2.23
C ARG A 95 -29.56 4.42 -3.03
N PRO A 96 -29.29 5.72 -2.79
CA PRO A 96 -29.79 6.78 -3.66
C PRO A 96 -29.07 6.83 -5.02
N ASN A 97 -29.81 7.40 -5.97
CA ASN A 97 -29.66 7.34 -7.42
C ASN A 97 -28.59 8.32 -7.99
N VAL A 98 -28.17 8.03 -9.23
CA VAL A 98 -27.00 8.52 -10.00
C VAL A 98 -26.96 10.02 -10.31
N ASN A 99 -25.74 10.58 -10.50
CA ASN A 99 -25.43 11.43 -11.67
C ASN A 99 -23.91 11.47 -12.01
N THR A 100 -23.63 11.09 -13.25
CA THR A 100 -22.50 11.30 -14.17
C THR A 100 -21.26 12.10 -13.70
N TYR A 101 -20.08 11.46 -13.80
CA TYR A 101 -18.78 12.15 -13.84
C TYR A 101 -18.31 12.27 -15.30
N THR A 102 -18.27 13.48 -15.83
CA THR A 102 -17.49 13.79 -17.05
C THR A 102 -16.36 14.74 -16.65
N ALA A 103 -15.14 14.23 -16.57
CA ALA A 103 -13.96 15.07 -16.39
C ALA A 103 -13.48 15.55 -17.77
N ASN A 104 -14.04 16.66 -18.25
CA ASN A 104 -13.42 17.45 -19.32
C ASN A 104 -12.36 18.36 -18.69
N ARG A 105 -11.06 18.15 -18.98
CA ARG A 105 -10.06 19.24 -19.03
C ARG A 105 -8.75 18.82 -19.71
N LYS A 106 -8.45 19.61 -20.75
CA LYS A 106 -7.21 19.77 -21.54
C LYS A 106 -5.94 19.21 -20.89
N THR A 107 -5.30 18.29 -21.60
CA THR A 107 -3.92 17.83 -21.39
C THR A 107 -2.93 18.99 -21.47
N GLN A 108 -2.19 19.25 -20.39
CA GLN A 108 -0.91 19.93 -20.45
C GLN A 108 0.14 18.93 -20.94
N GLN A 109 0.96 19.32 -21.93
CA GLN A 109 2.02 18.50 -22.52
C GLN A 109 3.00 18.01 -21.44
N GLY A 110 3.22 16.68 -21.37
CA GLY A 110 4.34 16.08 -20.65
C GLY A 110 4.00 15.16 -19.47
N THR A 111 2.72 14.97 -19.12
CA THR A 111 2.34 13.95 -18.12
C THR A 111 2.01 12.62 -18.82
N PRO A 112 2.65 11.50 -18.44
CA PRO A 112 2.31 10.18 -18.96
C PRO A 112 0.83 9.90 -18.71
N ASP A 113 0.17 9.28 -19.68
CA ASP A 113 -1.26 8.96 -19.62
C ASP A 113 -1.51 7.86 -18.59
N MET A 114 -1.59 8.24 -17.32
CA MET A 114 -2.02 7.37 -16.24
C MET A 114 -3.52 7.11 -16.46
N LYS A 115 -3.87 5.94 -16.99
CA LYS A 115 -5.26 5.50 -17.15
C LYS A 115 -5.47 4.24 -16.35
N LEU A 116 -6.31 4.32 -15.32
CA LEU A 116 -6.83 3.17 -14.59
C LEU A 116 -8.32 3.04 -14.85
N SER A 117 -8.78 1.82 -15.10
CA SER A 117 -10.20 1.51 -15.01
C SER A 117 -10.66 1.61 -13.55
N LYS A 118 -11.97 1.73 -13.34
CA LYS A 118 -12.56 1.76 -12.00
C LYS A 118 -12.23 0.48 -11.22
N GLU A 119 -12.25 -0.67 -11.88
CA GLU A 119 -11.95 -1.98 -11.29
C GLU A 119 -10.49 -2.05 -10.83
N GLN A 120 -9.56 -1.55 -11.65
CA GLN A 120 -8.15 -1.48 -11.27
C GLN A 120 -7.95 -0.56 -10.08
N LEU A 121 -8.61 0.60 -10.07
CA LEU A 121 -8.55 1.55 -8.97
C LEU A 121 -9.10 0.94 -7.66
N LEU A 122 -10.19 0.18 -7.73
CA LEU A 122 -10.75 -0.56 -6.58
C LEU A 122 -9.82 -1.67 -6.09
N ALA A 123 -9.15 -2.40 -6.99
CA ALA A 123 -8.15 -3.39 -6.60
C ALA A 123 -6.96 -2.74 -5.88
N VAL A 124 -6.54 -1.54 -6.32
CA VAL A 124 -5.54 -0.74 -5.62
C VAL A 124 -6.05 -0.28 -4.25
N ALA A 125 -7.31 0.16 -4.15
CA ALA A 125 -7.92 0.56 -2.89
C ALA A 125 -7.92 -0.58 -1.87
N GLU A 126 -8.32 -1.77 -2.30
CA GLU A 126 -8.29 -2.97 -1.47
C GLU A 126 -6.87 -3.29 -1.03
N ARG A 127 -5.88 -3.15 -1.92
CA ARG A 127 -4.50 -3.44 -1.53
C ARG A 127 -3.94 -2.42 -0.53
N ILE A 128 -4.27 -1.14 -0.71
CA ILE A 128 -3.94 -0.09 0.26
C ILE A 128 -4.64 -0.37 1.60
N PHE A 129 -5.92 -0.74 1.59
CA PHE A 129 -6.65 -1.15 2.80
C PHE A 129 -5.95 -2.31 3.52
N GLN A 130 -5.53 -3.35 2.80
CA GLN A 130 -4.77 -4.47 3.37
C GLN A 130 -3.43 -3.99 3.97
N ASN A 131 -2.68 -3.17 3.25
CA ASN A 131 -1.37 -2.67 3.69
C ASN A 131 -1.46 -1.79 4.94
N GLU A 132 -2.48 -0.93 5.02
CA GLU A 132 -2.59 0.08 6.06
C GLU A 132 -3.33 -0.44 7.31
N THR A 133 -4.39 -1.21 7.10
CA THR A 133 -5.29 -1.65 8.19
C THR A 133 -5.08 -3.12 8.59
N GLY A 134 -4.31 -3.88 7.81
CA GLY A 134 -4.24 -5.34 7.90
C GLY A 134 -5.51 -6.04 7.42
N GLY A 135 -6.31 -5.37 6.58
CA GLY A 135 -7.60 -5.90 6.11
C GLY A 135 -8.73 -5.78 7.12
N VAL A 136 -8.53 -5.04 8.22
CA VAL A 136 -9.49 -4.95 9.32
C VAL A 136 -10.23 -3.62 9.25
N ARG A 137 -11.52 -3.66 8.93
CA ARG A 137 -12.41 -2.47 8.82
C ARG A 137 -12.32 -1.57 10.04
N ASN A 138 -12.27 -2.16 11.23
CA ASN A 138 -12.20 -1.41 12.48
C ASN A 138 -10.93 -0.53 12.54
N ASN A 139 -9.83 -0.91 11.87
CA ASN A 139 -8.59 -0.13 11.87
C ASN A 139 -8.63 1.06 10.88
N LEU A 140 -9.73 1.30 10.16
CA LEU A 140 -9.94 2.54 9.39
C LEU A 140 -10.00 3.79 10.28
N VAL A 141 -10.18 3.62 11.59
CA VAL A 141 -10.01 4.67 12.58
C VAL A 141 -9.13 4.08 13.69
N ASP A 142 -7.83 4.34 13.65
CA ASP A 142 -6.87 3.79 14.61
C ASP A 142 -5.90 4.87 15.10
N TRP A 143 -5.19 4.57 16.20
CA TRP A 143 -4.17 5.44 16.76
C TRP A 143 -3.02 4.58 17.26
N ASN A 144 -1.86 4.68 16.60
CA ASN A 144 -0.71 3.83 16.95
C ASN A 144 0.01 4.32 18.21
N ASP A 145 0.67 3.40 18.92
CA ASP A 145 1.48 3.82 20.08
C ASP A 145 2.65 4.70 19.64
N GLY A 146 2.88 5.75 20.42
CA GLY A 146 3.90 6.76 20.16
C GLY A 146 3.57 7.73 19.02
N GLU A 147 2.32 7.77 18.56
CA GLU A 147 1.77 8.85 17.72
C GLU A 147 0.99 9.85 18.58
N ASN A 148 0.96 11.10 18.13
CA ASN A 148 0.19 12.17 18.77
C ASN A 148 -1.10 12.47 17.99
N PHE A 149 -1.48 11.60 17.06
CA PHE A 149 -2.61 11.74 16.14
C PHE A 149 -3.20 10.35 15.81
N PRO A 150 -4.52 10.23 15.61
CA PRO A 150 -5.11 9.10 14.92
C PRO A 150 -4.82 9.13 13.41
N SER A 151 -4.94 7.97 12.78
CA SER A 151 -4.89 7.77 11.33
C SER A 151 -6.24 7.25 10.86
N LEU A 152 -6.76 7.82 9.76
CA LEU A 152 -8.11 7.55 9.28
C LEU A 152 -8.15 7.08 7.82
N GLY A 153 -9.12 6.23 7.50
CA GLY A 153 -9.38 5.73 6.16
C GLY A 153 -8.27 4.85 5.59
N ILE A 154 -8.43 4.40 4.35
CA ILE A 154 -7.41 3.59 3.66
C ILE A 154 -6.17 4.43 3.33
N GLY A 155 -6.31 5.75 3.19
CA GLY A 155 -5.16 6.63 3.02
C GLY A 155 -4.32 6.81 4.29
N HIS A 156 -4.77 6.30 5.44
CA HIS A 156 -4.14 6.57 6.74
C HIS A 156 -3.90 8.07 6.95
N PHE A 157 -4.95 8.85 6.69
CA PHE A 157 -4.93 10.29 6.79
C PHE A 157 -4.68 10.69 8.24
N THR A 158 -3.63 11.48 8.47
CA THR A 158 -3.30 11.98 9.80
C THR A 158 -4.32 13.04 10.18
N TRP A 159 -4.78 13.02 11.44
CA TRP A 159 -5.64 14.05 12.00
C TRP A 159 -5.05 14.61 13.28
N PHE A 160 -4.36 15.75 13.19
CA PHE A 160 -3.70 16.30 14.37
C PHE A 160 -4.67 16.96 15.35
N LYS A 161 -4.29 17.00 16.62
CA LYS A 161 -4.94 17.82 17.65
C LYS A 161 -4.66 19.30 17.41
N ALA A 162 -5.50 20.18 17.98
CA ALA A 162 -5.35 21.63 17.86
C ALA A 162 -3.99 22.16 18.36
N SER A 163 -3.40 21.49 19.37
CA SER A 163 -2.04 21.78 19.85
C SER A 163 -0.94 21.50 18.81
N GLY A 164 -1.28 20.99 17.64
CA GLY A 164 -0.36 20.70 16.55
C GLY A 164 0.27 19.31 16.59
N GLY A 165 1.01 19.03 15.52
CA GLY A 165 1.79 17.81 15.31
C GLY A 165 3.28 17.97 15.60
N ARG A 166 4.03 16.86 15.47
CA ARG A 166 5.50 16.94 15.43
C ARG A 166 5.93 17.75 14.21
N SER A 167 6.93 18.61 14.38
CA SER A 167 7.56 19.34 13.27
C SER A 167 8.01 18.37 12.16
N GLY A 168 7.65 18.69 10.92
CA GLY A 168 8.04 17.92 9.72
C GLY A 168 6.97 17.00 9.12
N PHE A 169 5.84 16.77 9.79
CA PHE A 169 4.74 15.95 9.27
C PHE A 169 3.44 16.76 9.18
N GLY A 170 2.88 16.90 7.98
CA GLY A 170 1.63 17.63 7.72
C GLY A 170 0.37 16.81 7.99
N ASP A 171 -0.71 17.51 8.33
CA ASP A 171 -2.07 17.00 8.51
C ASP A 171 -2.65 16.64 7.12
N SER A 172 -2.95 15.37 6.85
CA SER A 172 -3.44 14.95 5.52
C SER A 172 -4.95 14.73 5.44
N LEU A 173 -5.63 14.54 6.58
CA LEU A 173 -7.10 14.51 6.59
C LEU A 173 -7.75 15.79 6.07
N PRO A 174 -7.25 17.01 6.35
CA PRO A 174 -7.79 18.25 5.79
C PRO A 174 -7.91 18.23 4.26
N ASP A 175 -6.88 17.74 3.58
CA ASP A 175 -6.84 17.68 2.12
C ASP A 175 -7.87 16.66 1.62
N MET A 176 -8.02 15.53 2.31
CA MET A 176 -9.04 14.53 1.99
C MET A 176 -10.46 15.08 2.21
N ILE A 177 -10.71 15.83 3.29
CA ILE A 177 -12.00 16.49 3.55
C ILE A 177 -12.31 17.51 2.45
N ALA A 178 -11.33 18.31 2.03
CA ALA A 178 -11.51 19.23 0.92
C ALA A 178 -11.86 18.49 -0.38
N TYR A 179 -11.21 17.35 -0.63
CA TYR A 179 -11.52 16.49 -1.78
C TYR A 179 -12.95 15.93 -1.71
N TYR A 180 -13.40 15.44 -0.55
CA TYR A 180 -14.79 15.00 -0.38
C TYR A 180 -15.80 16.10 -0.67
N LYS A 181 -15.56 17.32 -0.15
CA LYS A 181 -16.41 18.48 -0.42
C LYS A 181 -16.45 18.82 -1.90
N GLN A 182 -15.30 18.78 -2.59
CA GLN A 182 -15.24 18.98 -4.04
C GLN A 182 -16.06 17.94 -4.81
N LYS A 183 -16.13 16.70 -4.31
CA LYS A 183 -16.93 15.61 -4.89
C LYS A 183 -18.40 15.61 -4.43
N GLY A 184 -18.83 16.59 -3.64
CA GLY A 184 -20.21 16.68 -3.15
C GLY A 184 -20.60 15.57 -2.16
N VAL A 185 -19.62 14.97 -1.48
CA VAL A 185 -19.86 13.91 -0.49
C VAL A 185 -20.30 14.52 0.83
N SER A 186 -21.44 14.07 1.35
CA SER A 186 -21.90 14.39 2.71
C SER A 186 -20.95 13.82 3.75
N LEU A 187 -20.44 14.67 4.63
CA LEU A 187 -19.48 14.29 5.66
C LEU A 187 -20.21 13.87 6.95
N PRO A 188 -19.71 12.86 7.68
CA PRO A 188 -20.21 12.53 9.00
C PRO A 188 -19.95 13.68 9.98
N LYS A 189 -20.69 13.69 11.08
CA LYS A 189 -20.67 14.78 12.06
C LYS A 189 -19.26 15.13 12.53
N LEU A 190 -18.45 14.12 12.88
CA LEU A 190 -17.08 14.34 13.37
C LEU A 190 -16.20 15.11 12.38
N LEU A 191 -16.36 14.89 11.07
CA LEU A 191 -15.57 15.57 10.04
C LEU A 191 -16.12 16.95 9.69
N THR A 192 -17.37 17.24 10.06
CA THR A 192 -18.02 18.53 9.84
C THR A 192 -17.76 19.48 11.02
N ASP A 193 -17.93 18.98 12.24
CA ASP A 193 -17.88 19.80 13.47
C ASP A 193 -16.45 20.10 13.92
N PHE A 194 -15.50 19.20 13.62
CA PHE A 194 -14.15 19.30 14.14
C PHE A 194 -13.12 19.53 13.03
N ARG A 195 -12.36 20.63 13.17
CA ARG A 195 -11.17 20.87 12.34
C ARG A 195 -10.04 19.92 12.68
N TYR A 196 -9.86 19.64 13.97
CA TYR A 196 -8.76 18.87 14.56
C TYR A 196 -9.31 17.61 15.24
N SER A 197 -8.46 16.61 15.49
CA SER A 197 -8.86 15.39 16.21
C SER A 197 -9.55 15.76 17.53
N PRO A 198 -10.81 15.31 17.76
CA PRO A 198 -11.57 15.65 18.96
C PRO A 198 -11.06 14.90 20.20
N TRP A 199 -10.32 13.81 20.01
CA TRP A 199 -9.79 13.00 21.10
C TRP A 199 -8.44 13.53 21.57
N ASN A 200 -8.28 13.62 22.89
CA ASN A 200 -7.06 14.08 23.55
C ASN A 200 -5.97 13.01 23.56
N SER A 201 -6.36 11.73 23.57
CA SER A 201 -5.44 10.60 23.67
C SER A 201 -5.91 9.37 22.90
N LYS A 202 -4.96 8.48 22.60
CA LYS A 202 -5.24 7.14 22.11
C LYS A 202 -6.21 6.38 23.03
N SER A 203 -5.99 6.44 24.34
CA SER A 203 -6.82 5.71 25.31
C SER A 203 -8.29 6.12 25.22
N GLU A 204 -8.53 7.43 25.10
CA GLU A 204 -9.88 7.99 24.92
C GLU A 204 -10.55 7.48 23.64
N LEU A 205 -9.88 7.57 22.48
CA LEU A 205 -10.42 7.07 21.22
C LEU A 205 -10.73 5.57 21.31
N MET A 206 -9.80 4.78 21.85
CA MET A 206 -9.97 3.32 21.95
C MET A 206 -11.08 2.94 22.93
N ALA A 207 -11.23 3.65 24.05
CA ALA A 207 -12.31 3.41 25.01
C ALA A 207 -13.69 3.72 24.40
N LYS A 208 -13.85 4.87 23.73
CA LYS A 208 -15.09 5.22 23.02
C LYS A 208 -15.45 4.21 21.94
N LYS A 209 -14.44 3.78 21.19
CA LYS A 209 -14.60 2.76 20.16
C LYS A 209 -15.02 1.41 20.74
N ALA A 210 -14.44 1.01 21.88
CA ALA A 210 -14.81 -0.22 22.58
C ALA A 210 -16.22 -0.16 23.19
N SER A 211 -16.72 1.03 23.53
CA SER A 211 -18.08 1.23 24.05
C SER A 211 -19.16 1.32 22.97
N GLY A 212 -18.82 1.22 21.68
CA GLY A 212 -19.79 1.38 20.58
C GLY A 212 -20.26 2.82 20.38
N ASP A 213 -19.35 3.80 20.50
CA ASP A 213 -19.65 5.20 20.24
C ASP A 213 -20.11 5.38 18.77
N LYS A 214 -21.37 5.81 18.59
CA LYS A 214 -22.05 5.89 17.30
C LYS A 214 -21.36 6.83 16.30
N ASP A 215 -20.77 7.92 16.78
CA ASP A 215 -20.07 8.88 15.93
C ASP A 215 -18.78 8.23 15.36
N ILE A 216 -18.11 7.36 16.12
CA ILE A 216 -16.95 6.58 15.66
C ILE A 216 -17.37 5.48 14.69
N GLU A 217 -18.47 4.77 14.97
CA GLU A 217 -18.99 3.73 14.07
C GLU A 217 -19.41 4.31 12.71
N GLU A 218 -20.09 5.46 12.72
CA GLU A 218 -20.41 6.23 11.52
C GLU A 218 -19.13 6.61 10.75
N LEU A 219 -18.11 7.09 11.46
CA LEU A 219 -16.84 7.47 10.84
C LEU A 219 -16.12 6.29 10.18
N ILE A 220 -16.08 5.12 10.84
CA ILE A 220 -15.52 3.88 10.27
C ILE A 220 -16.31 3.48 9.02
N ALA A 221 -17.64 3.48 9.10
CA ALA A 221 -18.50 3.11 7.98
C ALA A 221 -18.35 4.09 6.80
N PHE A 222 -18.21 5.38 7.09
CA PHE A 222 -17.97 6.42 6.08
C PHE A 222 -16.68 6.14 5.30
N PHE A 223 -15.55 5.93 5.99
CA PHE A 223 -14.28 5.62 5.33
C PHE A 223 -14.30 4.27 4.60
N ASP A 224 -15.09 3.32 5.08
CA ASP A 224 -15.24 2.04 4.41
C ASP A 224 -16.04 2.15 3.10
N ASN A 225 -17.10 2.94 3.11
CA ASN A 225 -17.99 3.13 1.96
C ASN A 225 -17.41 4.05 0.87
N THR A 226 -16.33 4.77 1.18
CA THR A 226 -15.72 5.79 0.31
C THR A 226 -14.29 5.44 -0.08
N ARG A 227 -13.90 4.16 0.03
CA ARG A 227 -12.56 3.67 -0.35
C ARG A 227 -12.17 4.07 -1.77
N ASP A 228 -13.13 4.05 -2.69
CA ASP A 228 -12.97 4.45 -4.10
C ASP A 228 -12.60 5.93 -4.25
N ILE A 229 -13.22 6.82 -3.47
CA ILE A 229 -12.91 8.25 -3.47
C ILE A 229 -11.53 8.50 -2.83
N GLN A 230 -11.18 7.75 -1.78
CA GLN A 230 -9.87 7.88 -1.12
C GLN A 230 -8.72 7.45 -2.03
N VAL A 231 -8.84 6.34 -2.73
CA VAL A 231 -7.82 5.93 -3.69
C VAL A 231 -7.73 6.92 -4.86
N MET A 232 -8.86 7.50 -5.30
CA MET A 232 -8.85 8.55 -6.33
C MET A 232 -8.10 9.80 -5.86
N PHE A 233 -8.29 10.20 -4.59
CA PHE A 233 -7.53 11.30 -4.00
C PHE A 233 -6.01 11.03 -4.01
N ILE A 234 -5.59 9.83 -3.60
CA ILE A 234 -4.17 9.45 -3.60
C ILE A 234 -3.61 9.45 -5.02
N TYR A 235 -4.40 8.96 -5.98
CA TYR A 235 -4.06 8.96 -7.40
C TYR A 235 -3.91 10.37 -7.98
N ASP A 236 -4.88 11.26 -7.74
CA ASP A 236 -4.80 12.66 -8.18
C ASP A 236 -3.61 13.38 -7.54
N ARG A 237 -3.32 13.07 -6.27
CA ARG A 237 -2.12 13.56 -5.59
C ARG A 237 -0.85 13.07 -6.28
N LEU A 238 -0.72 11.77 -6.59
CA LEU A 238 0.42 11.23 -7.35
C LEU A 238 0.63 12.00 -8.65
N LYS A 239 -0.44 12.21 -9.43
CA LYS A 239 -0.40 12.96 -10.68
C LYS A 239 0.10 14.39 -10.48
N SER A 240 -0.40 15.09 -9.46
CA SER A 240 0.03 16.45 -9.12
C SER A 240 1.46 16.55 -8.56
N SER A 241 2.01 15.42 -8.11
CA SER A 241 3.33 15.35 -7.49
C SER A 241 4.45 15.09 -8.48
N LEU A 242 4.15 14.60 -9.69
CA LEU A 242 5.17 14.32 -10.71
C LEU A 242 6.00 15.57 -11.05
N ASP A 243 5.34 16.68 -11.39
CA ASP A 243 6.04 17.92 -11.76
C ASP A 243 6.90 18.45 -10.61
N LYS A 244 6.40 18.37 -9.37
CA LYS A 244 7.13 18.76 -8.17
C LYS A 244 8.37 17.88 -7.95
N MET A 245 8.23 16.57 -8.17
CA MET A 245 9.35 15.64 -8.03
C MET A 245 10.41 15.86 -9.11
N ILE A 246 9.99 16.11 -10.35
CA ILE A 246 10.87 16.46 -11.47
C ILE A 246 11.63 17.77 -11.16
N GLU A 247 10.92 18.80 -10.71
CA GLU A 247 11.53 20.09 -10.40
C GLU A 247 12.59 19.97 -9.30
N ALA A 248 12.32 19.17 -8.26
CA ALA A 248 13.22 18.91 -7.15
C ALA A 248 14.36 17.92 -7.46
N SER A 249 14.39 17.31 -8.66
CA SER A 249 15.38 16.30 -9.02
C SER A 249 16.60 16.89 -9.69
N SER A 250 17.79 16.37 -9.32
CA SER A 250 19.03 16.66 -10.02
C SER A 250 19.16 15.92 -11.36
N ASN A 251 18.42 14.81 -11.54
CA ASN A 251 18.38 14.05 -12.79
C ASN A 251 16.93 13.92 -13.28
N LYS A 252 16.43 15.04 -13.81
CA LYS A 252 15.04 15.18 -14.28
C LYS A 252 14.67 14.16 -15.36
N GLU A 253 15.61 13.84 -16.24
CA GLU A 253 15.41 12.89 -17.32
C GLU A 253 15.25 11.47 -16.79
N ASN A 254 16.17 10.99 -15.94
CA ASN A 254 16.04 9.68 -15.33
C ASN A 254 14.74 9.57 -14.53
N LEU A 255 14.39 10.57 -13.73
CA LEU A 255 13.15 10.55 -12.95
C LEU A 255 11.91 10.38 -13.84
N ARG A 256 11.80 11.16 -14.93
CA ARG A 256 10.72 11.02 -15.92
C ARG A 256 10.70 9.62 -16.52
N ASN A 257 11.86 9.13 -16.98
CA ASN A 257 11.98 7.83 -17.61
C ASN A 257 11.58 6.69 -16.66
N GLN A 258 12.02 6.72 -15.39
CA GLN A 258 11.66 5.69 -14.41
C GLN A 258 10.20 5.78 -13.99
N PHE A 259 9.64 6.99 -13.91
CA PHE A 259 8.21 7.18 -13.67
C PHE A 259 7.37 6.59 -14.82
N GLU A 260 7.71 6.93 -16.06
CA GLU A 260 7.07 6.40 -17.27
C GLU A 260 7.21 4.89 -17.38
N ARG A 261 8.40 4.35 -17.08
CA ARG A 261 8.66 2.91 -17.05
C ARG A 261 7.73 2.19 -16.08
N MET A 262 7.44 2.79 -14.92
CA MET A 262 6.50 2.22 -13.95
C MET A 262 5.05 2.37 -14.40
N VAL A 263 4.67 3.49 -15.03
CA VAL A 263 3.32 3.64 -15.62
C VAL A 263 3.07 2.61 -16.72
N ASN A 264 4.07 2.34 -17.56
CA ASN A 264 4.00 1.37 -18.65
C ASN A 264 4.23 -0.08 -18.21
N THR A 265 4.43 -0.31 -16.91
CA THR A 265 4.59 -1.65 -16.32
C THR A 265 3.25 -2.10 -15.73
N PRO A 266 2.74 -3.30 -16.08
CA PRO A 266 1.60 -3.88 -15.36
C PRO A 266 1.85 -3.86 -13.84
N ASN A 267 0.88 -3.38 -13.07
CA ASN A 267 0.97 -3.17 -11.62
C ASN A 267 1.94 -2.09 -11.14
N GLY A 268 2.70 -1.44 -12.03
CA GLY A 268 3.65 -0.40 -11.63
C GLY A 268 2.95 0.84 -11.07
N LEU A 269 1.75 1.17 -11.57
CA LEU A 269 0.95 2.27 -11.04
C LEU A 269 0.46 2.02 -9.60
N TYR A 270 0.15 0.77 -9.22
CA TYR A 270 -0.12 0.42 -7.81
C TYR A 270 1.09 0.76 -6.95
N ALA A 271 2.29 0.38 -7.36
CA ALA A 271 3.52 0.65 -6.61
C ALA A 271 3.77 2.16 -6.43
N LEU A 272 3.50 2.97 -7.47
CA LEU A 272 3.61 4.43 -7.39
C LEU A 272 2.58 5.04 -6.42
N ILE A 273 1.31 4.63 -6.52
CA ILE A 273 0.20 5.12 -5.69
C ILE A 273 0.46 4.72 -4.22
N ASP A 274 0.78 3.46 -3.96
CA ASP A 274 1.00 2.96 -2.61
C ASP A 274 2.24 3.61 -1.99
N TYR A 275 3.35 3.74 -2.73
CA TYR A 275 4.57 4.33 -2.16
C TYR A 275 4.41 5.83 -1.85
N VAL A 276 3.71 6.60 -2.70
CA VAL A 276 3.43 8.01 -2.38
C VAL A 276 2.46 8.16 -1.20
N ASN A 277 1.52 7.22 -1.02
CA ASN A 277 0.69 7.14 0.18
C ASN A 277 1.53 6.85 1.43
N PHE A 278 2.41 5.86 1.31
CA PHE A 278 3.21 5.31 2.38
C PHE A 278 4.29 6.26 2.88
N LYS A 279 5.17 6.75 1.99
CA LYS A 279 6.35 7.57 2.34
C LYS A 279 6.35 8.97 1.76
N GLY A 280 5.34 9.33 0.97
CA GLY A 280 5.25 10.66 0.36
C GLY A 280 6.16 10.84 -0.85
N GLU A 281 6.24 12.08 -1.31
CA GLU A 281 6.87 12.47 -2.57
C GLU A 281 8.40 12.56 -2.47
N GLY A 282 8.92 12.95 -1.31
CA GLY A 282 10.37 13.14 -1.11
C GLY A 282 10.91 14.46 -1.69
N LEU A 283 10.12 15.53 -1.65
CA LEU A 283 10.49 16.84 -2.21
C LEU A 283 11.61 17.55 -1.45
N LYS A 284 11.66 17.39 -0.12
CA LYS A 284 12.68 18.03 0.73
C LYS A 284 13.24 17.03 1.72
N GLY A 285 14.52 17.20 2.06
CA GLY A 285 15.17 16.48 3.14
C GLY A 285 14.60 16.86 4.49
N VAL A 286 14.79 15.99 5.48
CA VAL A 286 14.38 16.24 6.87
C VAL A 286 15.62 16.52 7.70
N SER A 287 15.66 17.66 8.40
CA SER A 287 16.85 18.13 9.13
C SER A 287 17.34 17.15 10.18
N SER A 288 16.42 16.54 10.94
CA SER A 288 16.74 15.51 11.94
C SER A 288 17.22 14.18 11.34
N TYR A 289 17.17 14.04 10.01
CA TYR A 289 17.64 12.87 9.26
C TYR A 289 18.77 13.26 8.31
N ASN A 290 19.70 14.11 8.76
CA ASN A 290 20.84 14.60 7.98
C ASN A 290 20.44 15.27 6.65
N ASN A 291 19.27 15.91 6.61
CA ASN A 291 18.69 16.50 5.40
C ASN A 291 18.47 15.50 4.25
N ILE A 292 18.33 14.21 4.55
CA ILE A 292 18.02 13.17 3.56
C ILE A 292 16.50 12.98 3.44
N ALA A 293 16.02 12.80 2.20
CA ALA A 293 14.64 12.44 1.88
C ALA A 293 14.52 10.94 1.54
N TRP A 294 13.30 10.39 1.59
CA TRP A 294 13.04 8.96 1.37
C TRP A 294 11.70 8.66 0.67
N GLY A 295 11.12 9.66 0.01
CA GLY A 295 9.87 9.52 -0.72
C GLY A 295 10.07 8.94 -2.12
N LEU A 296 8.97 8.93 -2.89
CA LEU A 296 8.90 8.33 -4.21
C LEU A 296 10.00 8.85 -5.17
N ARG A 297 10.33 10.14 -5.09
CA ARG A 297 11.42 10.74 -5.88
C ARG A 297 12.73 9.98 -5.72
N GLN A 298 13.13 9.68 -4.48
CA GLN A 298 14.41 9.00 -4.22
C GLN A 298 14.42 7.56 -4.74
N VAL A 299 13.26 6.88 -4.70
CA VAL A 299 13.13 5.53 -5.25
C VAL A 299 13.34 5.56 -6.76
N LEU A 300 12.68 6.48 -7.46
CA LEU A 300 12.80 6.62 -8.91
C LEU A 300 14.20 7.08 -9.33
N GLU A 301 14.81 8.02 -8.60
CA GLU A 301 16.18 8.49 -8.88
C GLU A 301 17.24 7.39 -8.71
N ASN A 302 17.00 6.42 -7.84
CA ASN A 302 17.93 5.31 -7.58
C ASN A 302 17.73 4.13 -8.55
N MET A 303 16.68 4.13 -9.36
CA MET A 303 16.50 3.19 -10.47
C MET A 303 17.30 3.63 -11.71
N LYS A 304 17.79 2.65 -12.47
CA LYS A 304 18.69 2.81 -13.63
C LYS A 304 18.32 1.91 -14.82
N GLY A 305 17.49 0.88 -14.62
CA GLY A 305 17.09 -0.03 -15.68
C GLY A 305 16.15 0.62 -16.69
N THR A 306 15.94 -0.08 -17.81
CA THR A 306 15.10 0.39 -18.93
C THR A 306 13.96 -0.58 -19.27
N ALA A 307 14.11 -1.87 -18.96
CA ALA A 307 13.10 -2.89 -19.25
C ALA A 307 11.84 -2.73 -18.37
N VAL A 308 10.67 -2.65 -19.00
CA VAL A 308 9.35 -2.65 -18.34
C VAL A 308 8.96 -4.04 -17.80
N GLY A 309 7.86 -4.13 -17.07
CA GLY A 309 7.32 -5.40 -16.57
C GLY A 309 7.96 -5.83 -15.25
N GLN A 310 8.08 -7.14 -15.03
CA GLN A 310 8.51 -7.69 -13.74
C GLN A 310 9.89 -7.17 -13.29
N SER A 311 10.83 -6.96 -14.22
CA SER A 311 12.14 -6.38 -13.90
C SER A 311 12.04 -4.97 -13.33
N ALA A 312 11.12 -4.14 -13.84
CA ALA A 312 10.89 -2.80 -13.31
C ALA A 312 10.32 -2.86 -11.89
N LEU A 313 9.36 -3.76 -11.62
CA LEU A 313 8.79 -3.95 -10.28
C LEU A 313 9.84 -4.43 -9.27
N VAL A 314 10.70 -5.37 -9.67
CA VAL A 314 11.80 -5.87 -8.84
C VAL A 314 12.77 -4.75 -8.49
N GLU A 315 13.17 -3.97 -9.49
CA GLU A 315 14.10 -2.86 -9.29
C GLU A 315 13.49 -1.75 -8.44
N PHE A 316 12.22 -1.38 -8.67
CA PHE A 316 11.49 -0.43 -7.84
C PHE A 316 11.42 -0.88 -6.38
N SER A 317 11.09 -2.15 -6.15
CA SER A 317 11.04 -2.76 -4.81
C SER A 317 12.41 -2.71 -4.11
N ASN A 318 13.48 -3.10 -4.81
CA ASN A 318 14.85 -3.06 -4.26
C ASN A 318 15.31 -1.63 -3.98
N SER A 319 15.03 -0.70 -4.90
CA SER A 319 15.32 0.72 -4.72
C SER A 319 14.61 1.29 -3.50
N ALA A 320 13.32 0.97 -3.33
CA ALA A 320 12.56 1.34 -2.14
C ALA A 320 13.19 0.80 -0.85
N LYS A 321 13.63 -0.46 -0.82
CA LYS A 321 14.34 -1.02 0.33
C LYS A 321 15.62 -0.26 0.66
N ASP A 322 16.44 0.07 -0.34
CA ASP A 322 17.68 0.82 -0.17
C ASP A 322 17.44 2.21 0.42
N ILE A 323 16.42 2.91 -0.09
CA ILE A 323 16.02 4.23 0.39
C ILE A 323 15.51 4.16 1.84
N LEU A 324 14.72 3.14 2.18
CA LEU A 324 14.23 2.91 3.53
C LEU A 324 15.37 2.55 4.51
N ALA A 325 16.33 1.72 4.09
CA ALA A 325 17.52 1.42 4.89
C ALA A 325 18.39 2.66 5.11
N ARG A 326 18.56 3.49 4.08
CA ARG A 326 19.27 4.77 4.18
C ARG A 326 18.59 5.69 5.18
N ARG A 327 17.26 5.79 5.16
CA ARG A 327 16.50 6.54 6.15
C ARG A 327 16.78 6.05 7.58
N VAL A 328 16.69 4.74 7.84
CA VAL A 328 16.93 4.17 9.17
C VAL A 328 18.34 4.47 9.66
N ARG A 329 19.36 4.39 8.79
CA ARG A 329 20.74 4.75 9.15
C ARG A 329 20.91 6.22 9.54
N ASN A 330 20.10 7.11 8.98
CA ASN A 330 20.14 8.54 9.26
C ASN A 330 19.13 8.98 10.33
N ALA A 331 18.38 8.05 10.93
CA ALA A 331 17.32 8.42 11.84
C ALA A 331 17.87 8.88 13.20
N PRO A 332 17.24 9.89 13.84
CA PRO A 332 17.67 10.40 15.15
C PRO A 332 17.38 9.42 16.29
N ARG A 333 16.63 8.35 16.02
CA ARG A 333 16.26 7.29 16.95
C ARG A 333 16.40 5.94 16.27
N ASN A 334 16.45 4.86 17.05
CA ASN A 334 16.46 3.51 16.48
C ASN A 334 15.10 3.15 15.85
N GLU A 335 15.04 3.22 14.52
CA GLU A 335 13.88 2.88 13.70
C GLU A 335 13.92 1.46 13.13
N ARG A 336 14.97 0.68 13.43
CA ARG A 336 15.24 -0.63 12.80
C ARG A 336 14.10 -1.64 12.94
N ARG A 337 13.33 -1.52 14.03
CA ARG A 337 12.14 -2.34 14.30
C ARG A 337 11.05 -2.25 13.22
N TRP A 338 11.00 -1.16 12.44
CA TRP A 338 9.98 -0.98 11.39
C TRP A 338 10.43 -1.44 10.00
N LEU A 339 11.75 -1.55 9.80
CA LEU A 339 12.34 -1.81 8.49
C LEU A 339 11.83 -3.10 7.85
N GLN A 340 11.70 -4.17 8.64
CA GLN A 340 11.20 -5.45 8.13
C GLN A 340 9.75 -5.35 7.63
N GLY A 341 8.87 -4.63 8.35
CA GLY A 341 7.49 -4.42 7.91
C GLY A 341 7.42 -3.60 6.62
N TRP A 342 8.29 -2.60 6.49
CA TRP A 342 8.38 -1.81 5.26
C TRP A 342 8.89 -2.63 4.07
N TYR A 343 9.87 -3.52 4.31
CA TYR A 343 10.36 -4.44 3.28
C TYR A 343 9.27 -5.37 2.79
N ASN A 344 8.52 -5.96 3.72
CA ASN A 344 7.42 -6.85 3.37
C ASN A 344 6.37 -6.14 2.53
N ARG A 345 6.04 -4.87 2.84
CA ARG A 345 5.12 -4.05 2.04
C ARG A 345 5.63 -3.83 0.62
N VAL A 346 6.86 -3.34 0.46
CA VAL A 346 7.41 -3.05 -0.87
C VAL A 346 7.71 -4.31 -1.68
N ASP A 347 7.86 -5.46 -1.03
CA ASP A 347 7.93 -6.76 -1.71
C ASP A 347 6.63 -7.12 -2.42
N THR A 348 5.48 -6.66 -1.92
CA THR A 348 4.17 -6.92 -2.54
C THR A 348 4.02 -6.30 -3.92
N TYR A 349 4.80 -5.27 -4.24
CA TYR A 349 4.75 -4.61 -5.55
C TYR A 349 5.15 -5.54 -6.69
N LYS A 350 5.94 -6.57 -6.40
CA LYS A 350 6.41 -7.57 -7.37
C LYS A 350 5.42 -8.70 -7.62
N THR A 351 4.46 -8.90 -6.72
CA THR A 351 3.60 -10.09 -6.71
C THR A 351 2.12 -9.76 -6.83
N PHE A 352 1.76 -8.48 -6.76
CA PHE A 352 0.38 -8.04 -6.96
C PHE A 352 -0.06 -8.32 -8.40
N GLU A 353 -1.20 -8.98 -8.57
CA GLU A 353 -1.86 -9.19 -9.85
C GLU A 353 -3.26 -8.57 -9.80
N ILE A 354 -3.56 -7.60 -10.67
CA ILE A 354 -4.91 -7.05 -10.83
C ILE A 354 -5.87 -8.17 -11.25
N GLY A 355 -6.97 -8.35 -10.52
CA GLY A 355 -8.06 -9.25 -10.90
C GLY A 355 -7.98 -10.68 -10.32
N ARG A 356 -6.92 -11.02 -9.59
CA ARG A 356 -6.95 -12.19 -8.68
C ARG A 356 -7.24 -11.70 -7.27
N ALA A 357 -8.45 -11.98 -6.79
CA ALA A 357 -8.71 -11.99 -5.35
C ALA A 357 -7.90 -13.15 -4.74
N TYR A 358 -7.16 -12.87 -3.67
CA TYR A 358 -6.51 -13.90 -2.86
C TYR A 358 -7.52 -14.52 -1.90
#